data_AF-A0A7S7NYA3-F1
#
_entry.id   AF-A0A7S7NYA3-F1
#
_cell.length_a   1.000
_cell.length_b   1.000
_cell.length_c   1.000
_cell.angle_alpha   90.00
_cell.angle_beta   90.00
_cell.angle_gamma   90.00
#
_symmetry.space_group_name_H-M   'P 1'
#
loop_
_entity.id
_entity.type
_entity.pdbx_description
1 polymer ?
#
loop_
_entity_poly.entity_id
_entity_poly.type
_entity_poly.pdbx_seq_one_letter_code
_entity_poly.pdbx_strand_id
1 'polypeptide(L)'
;MAFCFSLALAATAAAAEPASRVVTTVRPDAKTGRLVRSTTIVSHPTASKEVTPKTIKASATGAEINVGEIVERAAKAHAVDPLLVHSVIRAESNYNPTAVSPKGAEGLMQLIPATARRFGALNSFDVEENITAGVKYLKYLQEMFKDDRLALAAYNAGEGAVQKYGNVPPYKETVQYVDRVGKSYGEARKRQQPETAAVIAPIPQQPQPEPLRHLEVTTDSEGRMVLRTR
;
A
#
# COMPACT_ATOMS: atom_id res chain seq x y z
N MET A 1 26.32 -0.87 -72.25
CA MET A 1 26.84 0.49 -72.02
C MET A 1 26.28 1.01 -70.69
N ALA A 2 27.15 1.69 -69.95
CA ALA A 2 26.88 2.58 -68.81
C ALA A 2 26.46 1.97 -67.46
N PHE A 3 27.50 1.74 -66.64
CA PHE A 3 27.51 1.94 -65.19
C PHE A 3 26.90 3.30 -64.80
N CYS A 4 26.26 3.38 -63.63
CA CYS A 4 26.46 4.53 -62.75
C CYS A 4 26.20 4.17 -61.28
N PHE A 5 27.29 4.13 -60.53
CA PHE A 5 27.36 4.19 -59.08
C PHE A 5 26.84 5.56 -58.59
N SER A 6 26.11 5.60 -57.48
CA SER A 6 26.11 6.78 -56.61
C SER A 6 25.87 6.38 -55.16
N LEU A 7 26.99 6.44 -54.44
CA LEU A 7 27.14 6.46 -53.00
C LEU A 7 26.49 7.74 -52.44
N ALA A 8 25.67 7.62 -51.40
CA ALA A 8 25.34 8.75 -50.54
C ALA A 8 25.45 8.31 -49.07
N LEU A 9 26.47 8.85 -48.41
CA LEU A 9 26.67 8.82 -46.97
C LEU A 9 26.17 10.15 -46.40
N ALA A 10 25.22 10.15 -45.47
CA ALA A 10 25.00 11.26 -44.55
C ALA A 10 24.17 10.86 -43.32
N ALA A 11 24.86 10.77 -42.19
CA ALA A 11 24.57 11.37 -40.88
C ALA A 11 23.20 11.20 -40.17
N THR A 12 23.30 10.49 -39.03
CA THR A 12 22.79 10.86 -37.69
C THR A 12 21.31 11.21 -37.48
N ALA A 13 20.61 10.36 -36.73
CA ALA A 13 20.00 10.71 -35.45
C ALA A 13 19.48 9.42 -34.77
N ALA A 14 20.10 9.01 -33.66
CA ALA A 14 19.45 8.08 -32.74
C ALA A 14 18.31 8.84 -32.05
N ALA A 15 17.12 8.79 -32.63
CA ALA A 15 15.91 9.34 -32.05
C ALA A 15 15.57 8.52 -30.79
N ALA A 16 15.53 9.19 -29.65
CA ALA A 16 15.03 8.64 -28.40
C ALA A 16 13.61 8.09 -28.60
N GLU A 17 13.39 6.84 -28.22
CA GLU A 17 12.06 6.22 -28.30
C GLU A 17 11.06 6.94 -27.38
N PRO A 18 9.81 7.17 -27.83
CA PRO A 18 8.79 7.80 -27.01
C PRO A 18 8.39 6.89 -25.83
N ALA A 19 8.33 7.48 -24.64
CA ALA A 19 8.05 6.83 -23.35
C ALA A 19 6.63 6.22 -23.19
N SER A 20 5.86 6.12 -24.28
CA SER A 20 4.59 5.39 -24.30
C SER A 20 4.27 4.93 -25.73
N ARG A 21 3.86 3.67 -25.87
CA ARG A 21 3.40 3.11 -27.15
C ARG A 21 1.89 2.96 -27.10
N VAL A 22 1.20 3.68 -27.97
CA VAL A 22 -0.25 3.55 -28.15
C VAL A 22 -0.50 2.36 -29.06
N VAL A 23 -1.05 1.28 -28.52
CA VAL A 23 -1.45 0.10 -29.30
C VAL A 23 -2.95 0.17 -29.55
N THR A 24 -3.33 0.35 -30.81
CA THR A 24 -4.73 0.21 -31.24
C THR A 24 -4.96 -1.22 -31.68
N THR A 25 -5.87 -1.94 -31.01
CA THR A 25 -6.30 -3.28 -31.46
C THR A 25 -7.74 -3.18 -31.94
N VAL A 26 -8.01 -3.62 -33.17
CA VAL A 26 -9.35 -3.71 -33.74
C VAL A 26 -9.73 -5.20 -33.76
N ARG A 27 -10.84 -5.56 -33.10
CA ARG A 27 -11.36 -6.93 -33.09
C ARG A 27 -12.84 -6.93 -33.47
N PRO A 28 -13.33 -7.92 -34.24
CA PRO A 28 -14.74 -8.07 -34.51
C PRO A 28 -15.49 -8.58 -33.26
N ASP A 29 -16.63 -7.97 -32.95
CA ASP A 29 -17.57 -8.44 -31.93
C ASP A 29 -18.23 -9.75 -32.39
N ALA A 30 -18.10 -10.81 -31.60
CA ALA A 30 -18.54 -12.15 -31.97
C ALA A 30 -20.07 -12.34 -31.98
N LYS A 31 -20.84 -11.38 -31.46
CA LYS A 31 -22.32 -11.40 -31.47
C LYS A 31 -22.90 -10.48 -32.53
N THR A 32 -22.25 -9.36 -32.83
CA THR A 32 -22.84 -8.31 -33.70
C THR A 32 -22.07 -8.05 -34.99
N GLY A 33 -20.90 -8.67 -35.19
CA GLY A 33 -20.06 -8.49 -36.39
C GLY A 33 -19.49 -7.07 -36.56
N ARG A 34 -19.62 -6.21 -35.55
CA ARG A 34 -19.09 -4.82 -35.57
C ARG A 34 -17.63 -4.82 -35.14
N LEU A 35 -16.81 -4.02 -35.82
CA LEU A 35 -15.41 -3.83 -35.44
C LEU A 35 -15.34 -2.94 -34.20
N VAL A 36 -14.81 -3.49 -33.10
CA VAL A 36 -14.59 -2.79 -31.83
C VAL A 36 -13.12 -2.40 -31.75
N ARG A 37 -12.87 -1.10 -31.54
CA ARG A 37 -11.52 -0.54 -31.42
C ARG A 37 -11.20 -0.31 -29.95
N SER A 38 -10.20 -1.01 -29.41
CA SER A 38 -9.67 -0.77 -28.06
C SER A 38 -8.29 -0.15 -28.15
N THR A 39 -8.10 1.00 -27.52
CA THR A 39 -6.80 1.66 -27.41
C THR A 39 -6.21 1.37 -26.04
N THR A 40 -5.08 0.67 -26.01
CA THR A 40 -4.34 0.40 -24.75
C THR A 40 -3.04 1.19 -24.78
N ILE A 41 -2.82 2.00 -23.74
CA ILE A 41 -1.57 2.72 -23.53
C ILE A 41 -0.68 1.82 -22.67
N VAL A 42 0.43 1.34 -23.23
CA VAL A 42 1.41 0.52 -22.50
C VAL A 42 2.60 1.41 -22.14
N SER A 43 2.74 1.73 -20.85
CA SER A 43 3.91 2.40 -20.29
C SER A 43 4.85 1.37 -19.66
N HIS A 44 6.10 1.31 -20.11
CA HIS A 44 7.14 0.48 -19.48
C HIS A 44 7.57 1.11 -18.14
N PRO A 45 7.73 0.33 -17.06
CA PRO A 45 8.18 0.85 -15.77
C PRO A 45 9.70 0.98 -15.77
N THR A 46 10.22 2.20 -15.75
CA THR A 46 11.63 2.49 -15.49
C THR A 46 11.84 2.77 -13.99
N ALA A 47 12.66 1.91 -13.37
CA ALA A 47 13.48 2.11 -12.17
C ALA A 47 12.87 2.78 -10.92
N SER A 48 12.80 1.98 -9.86
CA SER A 48 12.47 2.31 -8.48
C SER A 48 13.20 3.52 -7.91
N LYS A 49 12.44 4.42 -7.28
CA LYS A 49 12.91 5.28 -6.19
C LYS A 49 11.88 5.18 -5.06
N GLU A 50 12.34 4.80 -3.87
CA GLU A 50 11.52 4.70 -2.66
C GLU A 50 10.83 6.02 -2.35
N VAL A 51 9.51 5.97 -2.14
CA VAL A 51 8.70 7.08 -1.61
C VAL A 51 7.81 6.52 -0.49
N THR A 52 8.04 7.03 0.72
CA THR A 52 7.23 6.86 1.94
C THR A 52 5.93 7.68 1.84
N PRO A 53 4.94 7.45 2.74
CA PRO A 53 3.61 6.97 2.37
C PRO A 53 2.75 7.93 1.51
N LYS A 54 2.34 7.44 0.33
CA LYS A 54 0.99 7.54 -0.29
C LYS A 54 0.24 8.88 -0.20
N THR A 55 0.83 9.94 -0.72
CA THR A 55 0.08 11.07 -1.26
C THR A 55 -0.52 10.70 -2.61
N ILE A 56 -1.84 10.81 -2.79
CA ILE A 56 -2.47 10.71 -4.12
C ILE A 56 -2.73 12.12 -4.63
N LYS A 57 -2.17 12.46 -5.79
CA LYS A 57 -2.46 13.75 -6.45
C LYS A 57 -3.86 13.69 -7.06
N ALA A 58 -4.85 14.30 -6.42
CA ALA A 58 -6.13 14.56 -7.03
C ALA A 58 -6.03 15.79 -7.95
N SER A 59 -6.44 15.65 -9.21
CA SER A 59 -6.47 16.77 -10.16
C SER A 59 -7.81 17.51 -10.07
N ALA A 60 -7.75 18.79 -9.73
CA ALA A 60 -8.59 19.93 -10.15
C ALA A 60 -8.41 21.13 -9.18
N THR A 61 -8.00 20.89 -7.92
CA THR A 61 -7.86 21.92 -6.87
C THR A 61 -6.48 22.00 -6.23
N GLY A 62 -5.54 21.11 -6.60
CA GLY A 62 -4.17 21.12 -6.05
C GLY A 62 -4.07 20.69 -4.58
N ALA A 63 -5.17 20.29 -3.94
CA ALA A 63 -5.16 19.71 -2.61
C ALA A 63 -4.61 18.27 -2.69
N GLU A 64 -3.52 18.02 -1.98
CA GLU A 64 -2.97 16.67 -1.83
C GLU A 64 -3.89 15.85 -0.92
N ILE A 65 -4.45 14.75 -1.44
CA ILE A 65 -5.26 13.83 -0.63
C ILE A 65 -4.31 12.87 0.07
N ASN A 66 -4.24 12.98 1.39
CA ASN A 66 -3.51 12.05 2.25
C ASN A 66 -4.40 10.86 2.61
N VAL A 67 -4.29 9.78 1.84
CA VAL A 67 -5.04 8.54 2.10
C VAL A 67 -4.72 7.95 3.46
N GLY A 68 -3.47 8.10 3.94
CA GLY A 68 -3.06 7.61 5.26
C GLY A 68 -3.89 8.23 6.38
N GLU A 69 -4.02 9.56 6.39
CA GLU A 69 -4.81 10.27 7.40
C GLU A 69 -6.30 9.91 7.36
N ILE A 70 -6.87 9.72 6.16
CA ILE A 70 -8.26 9.30 5.99
C ILE A 70 -8.45 7.89 6.54
N VAL A 71 -7.54 6.96 6.24
CA VAL A 71 -7.56 5.60 6.78
C VAL A 71 -7.46 5.63 8.30
N GLU A 72 -6.51 6.36 8.88
CA GLU A 72 -6.32 6.45 10.33
C GLU A 72 -7.59 6.95 11.04
N ARG A 73 -8.18 8.04 10.54
CA ARG A 73 -9.40 8.60 11.10
C ARG A 73 -10.58 7.63 10.98
N ALA A 74 -10.82 7.06 9.81
CA ALA A 74 -11.94 6.14 9.58
C ALA A 74 -11.78 4.85 10.41
N ALA A 75 -10.59 4.27 10.40
CA ALA A 75 -10.26 3.06 11.17
C ALA A 75 -10.46 3.28 12.68
N LYS A 76 -9.95 4.40 13.21
CA LYS A 76 -10.14 4.78 14.62
C LYS A 76 -11.61 4.98 14.96
N ALA A 77 -12.37 5.70 14.13
CA ALA A 77 -13.79 5.98 14.37
C ALA A 77 -14.66 4.71 14.43
N HIS A 78 -14.24 3.64 13.74
CA HIS A 78 -14.99 2.39 13.64
C HIS A 78 -14.32 1.21 14.36
N ALA A 79 -13.27 1.46 15.14
CA ALA A 79 -12.52 0.45 15.87
C ALA A 79 -12.09 -0.73 14.97
N VAL A 80 -11.45 -0.40 13.85
CA VAL A 80 -10.79 -1.32 12.91
C VAL A 80 -9.30 -0.99 12.91
N ASP A 81 -8.42 -1.98 12.78
CA ASP A 81 -6.98 -1.75 12.70
C ASP A 81 -6.62 -1.05 11.37
N PRO A 82 -5.98 0.14 11.38
CA PRO A 82 -5.60 0.85 10.15
C PRO A 82 -4.67 0.03 9.24
N LEU A 83 -3.84 -0.86 9.80
CA LEU A 83 -2.99 -1.75 9.00
C LEU A 83 -3.80 -2.78 8.19
N LEU A 84 -4.94 -3.23 8.74
CA LEU A 84 -5.84 -4.12 8.03
C LEU A 84 -6.50 -3.37 6.87
N VAL A 85 -6.98 -2.14 7.11
CA VAL A 85 -7.57 -1.27 6.08
C VAL A 85 -6.58 -1.02 4.95
N HIS A 86 -5.33 -0.68 5.28
CA HIS A 86 -4.28 -0.50 4.28
C HIS A 86 -3.99 -1.77 3.47
N SER A 87 -4.09 -2.94 4.10
CA SER A 87 -3.89 -4.25 3.45
C SER A 87 -5.04 -4.59 2.50
N VAL A 88 -6.28 -4.27 2.88
CA VAL A 88 -7.47 -4.38 2.01
C VAL A 88 -7.34 -3.44 0.82
N ILE A 89 -7.10 -2.14 1.01
CA ILE A 89 -6.94 -1.18 -0.10
C ILE A 89 -5.84 -1.63 -1.07
N ARG A 90 -4.73 -2.17 -0.55
CA ARG A 90 -3.66 -2.70 -1.39
C ARG A 90 -4.12 -3.87 -2.25
N ALA A 91 -4.87 -4.80 -1.67
CA ALA A 91 -5.34 -6.00 -2.35
C ALA A 91 -6.48 -5.72 -3.34
N GLU A 92 -7.25 -4.66 -3.11
CA GLU A 92 -8.41 -4.28 -3.92
C GLU A 92 -8.03 -3.44 -5.13
N SER A 93 -7.38 -2.30 -4.91
CA SER A 93 -7.13 -1.31 -5.97
C SER A 93 -5.65 -0.98 -6.16
N ASN A 94 -4.79 -1.46 -5.25
CA ASN A 94 -3.43 -0.97 -5.12
C ASN A 94 -3.36 0.58 -5.04
N TYR A 95 -4.31 1.19 -4.31
CA TYR A 95 -4.42 2.63 -4.09
C TYR A 95 -4.80 3.44 -5.33
N ASN A 96 -5.47 2.82 -6.31
CA ASN A 96 -6.08 3.54 -7.42
C ASN A 96 -7.52 3.97 -7.07
N PRO A 97 -7.79 5.28 -6.86
CA PRO A 97 -9.12 5.76 -6.47
C PRO A 97 -10.15 5.69 -7.60
N THR A 98 -9.72 5.50 -8.84
CA THR A 98 -10.61 5.39 -10.01
C THR A 98 -10.73 3.95 -10.52
N ALA A 99 -10.28 2.96 -9.74
CA ALA A 99 -10.36 1.56 -10.13
C ALA A 99 -11.82 1.07 -10.27
N VAL A 100 -12.06 0.30 -11.34
CA VAL A 100 -13.34 -0.37 -11.58
C VAL A 100 -13.09 -1.82 -11.97
N SER A 101 -13.67 -2.78 -11.25
CA SER A 101 -13.54 -4.21 -11.57
C SER A 101 -14.54 -4.66 -12.64
N PRO A 102 -14.32 -5.83 -13.29
CA PRO A 102 -15.31 -6.42 -14.19
C PRO A 102 -16.67 -6.71 -13.54
N LYS A 103 -16.71 -6.86 -12.21
CA LYS A 103 -17.95 -7.07 -11.43
C LYS A 103 -18.61 -5.74 -11.02
N GLY A 104 -18.04 -4.60 -11.42
CA GLY A 104 -18.55 -3.26 -11.11
C GLY A 104 -18.17 -2.78 -9.70
N ALA A 105 -17.10 -3.30 -9.10
CA ALA A 105 -16.59 -2.80 -7.83
C ALA A 105 -15.77 -1.52 -8.06
N GLU A 106 -15.93 -0.51 -7.20
CA GLU A 106 -15.45 0.86 -7.46
C GLU A 106 -14.55 1.40 -6.33
N GLY A 107 -13.55 2.19 -6.74
CA GLY A 107 -12.73 2.99 -5.85
C GLY A 107 -11.64 2.21 -5.11
N LEU A 108 -11.08 2.84 -4.08
CA LEU A 108 -9.93 2.34 -3.33
C LEU A 108 -10.17 1.00 -2.65
N MET A 109 -11.35 0.82 -2.05
CA MET A 109 -11.77 -0.37 -1.33
C MET A 109 -12.69 -1.28 -2.14
N GLN A 110 -12.82 -1.02 -3.45
CA GLN A 110 -13.57 -1.82 -4.44
C GLN A 110 -14.95 -2.24 -3.92
N LEU A 111 -15.78 -1.26 -3.59
CA LEU A 111 -17.15 -1.51 -3.13
C LEU A 111 -18.07 -1.69 -4.34
N ILE A 112 -18.92 -2.72 -4.31
CA ILE A 112 -20.06 -2.79 -5.23
C ILE A 112 -21.01 -1.61 -4.92
N PRO A 113 -21.56 -0.90 -5.92
CA PRO A 113 -22.35 0.31 -5.69
C PRO A 113 -23.51 0.15 -4.69
N ALA A 114 -24.15 -1.02 -4.65
CA ALA A 114 -25.18 -1.31 -3.66
C ALA A 114 -24.62 -1.36 -2.22
N THR A 115 -23.45 -1.96 -2.04
CA THR A 115 -22.73 -1.99 -0.75
C THR A 115 -22.23 -0.61 -0.37
N ALA A 116 -21.64 0.14 -1.30
CA ALA A 116 -21.19 1.52 -1.08
C ALA A 116 -22.31 2.38 -0.50
N ARG A 117 -23.49 2.37 -1.16
CA ARG A 117 -24.67 3.11 -0.70
C ARG A 117 -25.18 2.63 0.66
N ARG A 118 -25.21 1.31 0.90
CA ARG A 118 -25.62 0.73 2.20
C ARG A 118 -24.77 1.27 3.35
N PHE A 119 -23.50 1.57 3.11
CA PHE A 119 -22.55 2.08 4.11
C PHE A 119 -22.25 3.58 4.00
N GLY A 120 -23.04 4.31 3.20
CA GLY A 120 -23.06 5.77 3.17
C GLY A 120 -22.12 6.44 2.18
N ALA A 121 -21.55 5.70 1.21
CA ALA A 121 -20.87 6.29 0.06
C ALA A 121 -21.87 6.49 -1.08
N LEU A 122 -22.12 7.74 -1.44
CA LEU A 122 -22.94 8.14 -2.59
C LEU A 122 -22.09 8.21 -3.86
N ASN A 123 -20.81 8.59 -3.72
CA ASN A 123 -19.82 8.57 -4.77
C ASN A 123 -18.65 7.64 -4.40
N SER A 124 -18.62 6.42 -4.96
CA SER A 124 -17.54 5.45 -4.70
C SER A 124 -16.17 5.89 -5.19
N PHE A 125 -16.07 6.92 -6.04
CA PHE A 125 -14.80 7.47 -6.52
C PHE A 125 -14.29 8.63 -5.63
N ASP A 126 -15.12 9.14 -4.72
CA ASP A 126 -14.64 10.00 -3.67
C ASP A 126 -13.83 9.18 -2.66
N VAL A 127 -12.58 9.60 -2.42
CA VAL A 127 -11.62 8.86 -1.61
C VAL A 127 -12.10 8.71 -0.17
N GLU A 128 -12.66 9.76 0.40
CA GLU A 128 -13.10 9.78 1.79
C GLU A 128 -14.36 8.95 1.99
N GLU A 129 -15.36 9.12 1.11
CA GLU A 129 -16.58 8.31 1.14
C GLU A 129 -16.27 6.83 0.96
N ASN A 130 -15.43 6.47 -0.01
CA ASN A 130 -15.11 5.07 -0.31
C ASN A 130 -14.37 4.38 0.85
N ILE A 131 -13.35 5.04 1.42
CA ILE A 131 -12.62 4.50 2.58
C ILE A 131 -13.56 4.39 3.79
N THR A 132 -14.33 5.43 4.09
CA THR A 132 -15.23 5.42 5.26
C THR A 132 -16.29 4.33 5.14
N ALA A 133 -16.92 4.18 3.97
CA ALA A 133 -17.90 3.13 3.73
C ALA A 133 -17.26 1.73 3.77
N GLY A 134 -16.07 1.55 3.20
CA GLY A 134 -15.38 0.26 3.21
C GLY A 134 -14.94 -0.16 4.61
N VAL A 135 -14.49 0.79 5.45
CA VAL A 135 -14.17 0.53 6.86
C VAL A 135 -15.42 0.14 7.66
N LYS A 136 -16.55 0.83 7.46
CA LYS A 136 -17.83 0.46 8.08
C LYS A 136 -18.29 -0.94 7.66
N TYR A 137 -18.16 -1.27 6.38
CA TYR A 137 -18.49 -2.60 5.87
C TYR A 137 -17.59 -3.68 6.50
N LEU A 138 -16.27 -3.44 6.55
CA LEU A 138 -15.34 -4.36 7.18
C LEU A 138 -15.65 -4.57 8.67
N LYS A 139 -15.98 -3.50 9.40
CA LYS A 139 -16.39 -3.58 10.81
C LYS A 139 -17.65 -4.42 10.98
N TYR A 140 -18.66 -4.19 10.16
CA TYR A 140 -19.90 -4.98 10.16
C TYR A 140 -19.62 -6.48 9.95
N LEU A 141 -18.71 -6.83 9.04
CA LEU A 141 -18.32 -8.21 8.80
C LEU A 141 -17.53 -8.83 9.96
N GLN A 142 -16.60 -8.08 10.56
CA GLN A 142 -15.89 -8.52 11.77
C GLN A 142 -16.86 -8.77 12.92
N GLU A 143 -17.89 -7.93 13.07
CA GLU A 143 -18.92 -8.11 14.09
C GLU A 143 -19.82 -9.31 13.82
N MET A 144 -20.15 -9.58 12.55
CA MET A 144 -20.98 -10.71 12.15
C MET A 144 -20.26 -12.04 12.37
N PHE A 145 -19.01 -12.15 11.93
CA PHE A 145 -18.30 -13.44 11.88
C PHE A 145 -17.39 -13.69 13.07
N LYS A 146 -16.98 -12.65 13.81
CA LYS A 146 -16.03 -12.73 14.95
C LYS A 146 -14.70 -13.45 14.62
N ASP A 147 -14.35 -13.49 13.34
CA ASP A 147 -13.14 -14.09 12.79
C ASP A 147 -12.70 -13.26 11.58
N ASP A 148 -11.49 -12.70 11.63
CA ASP A 148 -10.95 -11.84 10.56
C ASP A 148 -10.83 -12.59 9.22
N ARG A 149 -10.53 -13.88 9.24
CA ARG A 149 -10.45 -14.71 8.02
C ARG A 149 -11.80 -14.81 7.35
N LEU A 150 -12.87 -15.02 8.13
CA LEU A 150 -14.23 -15.10 7.62
C LEU A 150 -14.77 -13.72 7.20
N ALA A 151 -14.41 -12.66 7.93
CA ALA A 151 -14.74 -11.29 7.55
C ALA A 151 -14.11 -10.92 6.20
N LEU A 152 -12.82 -11.24 5.98
CA LEU A 152 -12.16 -11.03 4.69
C LEU A 152 -12.76 -11.87 3.57
N ALA A 153 -13.13 -13.12 3.85
CA ALA A 153 -13.82 -13.96 2.88
C ALA A 153 -15.18 -13.37 2.50
N ALA A 154 -15.94 -12.86 3.46
CA ALA A 154 -17.24 -12.23 3.23
C ALA A 154 -17.10 -10.89 2.50
N TYR A 155 -16.03 -10.14 2.74
CA TYR A 155 -15.75 -8.90 2.03
C TYR A 155 -15.64 -9.15 0.52
N ASN A 156 -14.92 -10.23 0.13
CA ASN A 156 -14.69 -10.59 -1.26
C ASN A 156 -15.85 -11.38 -1.91
N ALA A 157 -16.42 -12.36 -1.20
CA ALA A 157 -17.41 -13.30 -1.75
C ALA A 157 -18.87 -12.96 -1.39
N GLY A 158 -19.07 -12.02 -0.47
CA GLY A 158 -20.36 -11.69 0.14
C GLY A 158 -20.67 -12.51 1.38
N GLU A 159 -21.37 -11.89 2.34
CA GLU A 159 -21.77 -12.50 3.62
C GLU A 159 -22.59 -13.78 3.45
N GLY A 160 -23.51 -13.82 2.48
CA GLY A 160 -24.34 -14.99 2.21
C GLY A 160 -23.55 -16.23 1.75
N ALA A 161 -22.44 -16.03 1.03
CA ALA A 161 -21.57 -17.14 0.63
C ALA A 161 -20.90 -17.76 1.87
N VAL A 162 -20.30 -16.95 2.73
CA VAL A 162 -19.66 -17.44 3.96
C VAL A 162 -20.67 -18.11 4.89
N GLN A 163 -21.87 -17.54 5.05
CA GLN A 163 -22.96 -18.16 5.82
C GLN A 163 -23.37 -19.53 5.25
N LYS A 164 -23.49 -19.64 3.93
CA LYS A 164 -23.83 -20.89 3.25
C LYS A 164 -22.80 -21.99 3.48
N TYR A 165 -21.51 -21.66 3.42
CA TYR A 165 -20.43 -22.64 3.59
C TYR A 165 -20.05 -22.88 5.06
N GLY A 166 -20.38 -21.97 5.97
CA GLY A 166 -19.93 -22.00 7.37
C GLY A 166 -18.41 -21.82 7.54
N ASN A 167 -17.70 -21.46 6.46
CA ASN A 167 -16.27 -21.24 6.42
C ASN A 167 -15.93 -20.37 5.19
N VAL A 168 -14.65 -20.13 4.93
CA VAL A 168 -14.16 -19.53 3.67
C VAL A 168 -14.71 -20.36 2.50
N PRO A 169 -15.53 -19.78 1.59
CA PRO A 169 -16.03 -20.48 0.42
C PRO A 169 -14.88 -21.01 -0.43
N PRO A 170 -14.99 -22.21 -1.03
CA PRO A 170 -13.93 -22.81 -1.84
C PRO A 170 -13.82 -22.17 -3.24
N TYR A 171 -13.99 -20.85 -3.31
CA TYR A 171 -13.75 -20.05 -4.50
C TYR A 171 -12.28 -19.69 -4.54
N LYS A 172 -11.60 -20.09 -5.63
CA LYS A 172 -10.16 -19.87 -5.79
C LYS A 172 -9.76 -18.41 -5.56
N GLU A 173 -10.55 -17.47 -6.09
CA GLU A 173 -10.36 -16.02 -5.91
C GLU A 173 -10.41 -15.62 -4.43
N THR A 174 -11.39 -16.11 -3.68
CA THR A 174 -11.61 -15.76 -2.27
C THR A 174 -10.54 -16.32 -1.36
N VAL A 175 -10.14 -17.58 -1.55
CA VAL A 175 -9.04 -18.19 -0.79
C VAL A 175 -7.75 -17.39 -1.01
N GLN A 176 -7.41 -17.08 -2.26
CA GLN A 176 -6.24 -16.28 -2.60
C GLN A 176 -6.31 -14.85 -2.05
N TYR A 177 -7.50 -14.25 -2.03
CA TYR A 177 -7.73 -12.92 -1.47
C TYR A 177 -7.44 -12.90 0.02
N VAL A 178 -8.01 -13.85 0.78
CA VAL A 178 -7.82 -13.98 2.23
C VAL A 178 -6.34 -14.17 2.56
N ASP A 179 -5.64 -15.05 1.84
CA ASP A 179 -4.20 -15.29 2.04
C ASP A 179 -3.38 -14.03 1.77
N ARG A 180 -3.68 -13.31 0.67
CA ARG A 180 -2.95 -12.10 0.27
C ARG A 180 -3.11 -10.98 1.28
N VAL A 181 -4.34 -10.71 1.72
CA VAL A 181 -4.63 -9.66 2.71
C VAL A 181 -4.05 -10.05 4.07
N GLY A 182 -4.25 -11.30 4.51
CA GLY A 182 -3.74 -11.81 5.78
C GLY A 182 -2.21 -11.74 5.87
N LYS A 183 -1.49 -12.12 4.80
CA LYS A 183 -0.03 -11.99 4.73
C LYS A 183 0.41 -10.52 4.81
N SER A 184 -0.20 -9.64 4.00
CA SER A 184 0.11 -8.20 3.99
C SER A 184 -0.11 -7.58 5.38
N TYR A 185 -1.21 -7.93 6.04
CA TYR A 185 -1.55 -7.44 7.36
C TYR A 185 -0.58 -7.94 8.44
N GLY A 186 -0.27 -9.23 8.44
CA GLY A 186 0.70 -9.82 9.37
C GLY A 186 2.11 -9.23 9.22
N GLU A 187 2.57 -9.00 7.99
CA GLU A 187 3.85 -8.33 7.74
C GLU A 187 3.84 -6.87 8.23
N ALA A 188 2.75 -6.13 7.98
CA ALA A 188 2.62 -4.76 8.45
C ALA A 188 2.64 -4.66 9.98
N ARG A 189 1.95 -5.58 10.68
CA ARG A 189 1.97 -5.65 12.15
C ARG A 189 3.36 -5.94 12.70
N LYS A 190 4.11 -6.85 12.09
CA LYS A 190 5.50 -7.14 12.48
C LYS A 190 6.41 -5.93 12.31
N ARG A 191 6.24 -5.15 11.23
CA ARG A 191 7.04 -3.93 10.99
C ARG A 191 6.71 -2.81 11.99
N GLN A 192 5.46 -2.70 12.43
CA GLN A 192 5.04 -1.75 13.46
C GLN A 192 5.36 -2.21 14.89
N GLN A 193 5.90 -3.42 15.08
CA GLN A 193 6.48 -3.87 16.33
C GLN A 193 8.01 -3.70 16.28
N PRO A 194 8.57 -2.48 16.40
CA PRO A 194 9.97 -2.36 16.74
C PRO A 194 10.11 -2.79 18.21
N GLU A 195 10.82 -3.88 18.46
CA GLU A 195 11.63 -4.07 19.68
C GLU A 195 11.04 -3.77 21.07
N THR A 196 9.72 -3.78 21.31
CA THR A 196 9.22 -3.74 22.70
C THR A 196 9.69 -4.97 23.50
N ALA A 197 10.05 -6.07 22.82
CA ALA A 197 10.69 -7.23 23.43
C ALA A 197 12.19 -7.02 23.78
N ALA A 198 12.90 -6.10 23.11
CA ALA A 198 14.30 -5.79 23.43
C ALA A 198 14.44 -4.79 24.59
N VAL A 199 13.38 -4.02 24.88
CA VAL A 199 13.35 -3.07 26.00
C VAL A 199 13.06 -3.73 27.36
N ILE A 200 12.59 -4.99 27.39
CA ILE A 200 12.33 -5.78 28.62
C ILE A 200 13.35 -6.92 28.81
N ALA A 201 14.43 -6.97 28.02
CA ALA A 201 15.59 -7.76 28.45
C ALA A 201 16.17 -7.07 29.71
N PRO A 202 16.58 -7.80 30.77
CA PRO A 202 17.31 -7.17 31.85
C PRO A 202 18.52 -6.49 31.22
N ILE A 203 18.66 -5.18 31.41
CA ILE A 203 19.88 -4.45 31.07
C ILE A 203 21.02 -5.31 31.66
N PRO A 204 21.97 -5.84 30.85
CA PRO A 204 23.16 -6.46 31.41
C PRO A 204 23.76 -5.40 32.32
N GLN A 205 23.81 -5.67 33.62
CA GLN A 205 24.41 -4.75 34.57
C GLN A 205 25.79 -4.42 34.02
N GLN A 206 25.97 -3.21 33.49
CA GLN A 206 27.31 -2.74 33.15
C GLN A 206 28.11 -2.87 34.44
N PRO A 207 29.32 -3.48 34.42
CA PRO A 207 30.16 -3.46 35.60
C PRO A 207 30.23 -2.02 36.09
N GLN A 208 29.90 -1.82 37.37
CA GLN A 208 29.95 -0.50 38.02
C GLN A 208 31.25 0.17 37.60
N PRO A 209 31.24 1.43 37.13
CA PRO A 209 32.49 2.10 36.79
C PRO A 209 33.37 2.05 38.04
N GLU A 210 34.57 1.47 37.89
CA GLU A 210 35.60 1.50 38.92
C GLU A 210 35.67 2.92 39.48
N PRO A 211 35.66 3.11 40.82
CA PRO A 211 35.67 4.45 41.38
C PRO A 211 36.88 5.20 40.82
N LEU A 212 36.63 6.37 40.22
CA LEU A 212 37.67 7.20 39.64
C LEU A 212 38.80 7.38 40.65
N ARG A 213 40.02 7.00 40.27
CA ARG A 213 41.24 7.21 41.07
C ARG A 213 41.29 8.68 41.46
N HIS A 214 41.18 8.97 42.75
CA HIS A 214 41.23 10.34 43.25
C HIS A 214 42.61 10.94 42.93
N LEU A 215 42.60 12.03 42.17
CA LEU A 215 43.78 12.80 41.85
C LEU A 215 44.04 13.75 43.02
N GLU A 216 45.06 13.47 43.83
CA GLU A 216 45.46 14.39 44.89
C GLU A 216 46.37 15.46 44.29
N VAL A 217 45.99 16.72 44.50
CA VAL A 217 46.74 17.89 44.06
C VAL A 217 47.35 18.54 45.30
N THR A 218 48.68 18.53 45.38
CA THR A 218 49.41 19.18 46.47
C THR A 218 50.35 20.24 45.90
N THR A 219 50.39 21.41 46.52
CA THR A 219 51.37 22.46 46.17
C THR A 219 52.58 22.33 47.10
N ASP A 220 53.79 22.25 46.54
CA ASP A 220 55.01 22.25 47.35
C ASP A 220 55.34 23.65 47.90
N SER A 221 56.33 23.73 48.79
CA SER A 221 56.75 24.99 49.42
C SER A 221 57.36 26.01 48.45
N GLU A 222 57.55 25.65 47.18
CA GLU A 222 58.03 26.53 46.11
C GLU A 222 56.91 26.94 45.13
N GLY A 223 55.66 26.56 45.43
CA GLY A 223 54.48 26.99 44.67
C GLY A 223 54.17 26.14 43.43
N ARG A 224 54.80 24.97 43.26
CA ARG A 224 54.52 24.06 42.13
C ARG A 224 53.43 23.06 42.49
N MET A 225 52.47 22.87 41.58
CA MET A 225 51.40 21.88 41.73
C MET A 225 51.90 20.50 41.32
N VAL A 226 51.88 19.54 42.26
CA VAL A 226 52.19 18.13 42.01
C VAL A 226 50.87 17.35 42.01
N LEU A 227 50.59 16.68 40.90
CA LEU A 227 49.44 15.78 40.76
C LEU A 227 49.88 14.34 40.97
N ARG A 228 49.25 13.62 41.91
CA ARG A 228 49.50 12.20 42.13
C ARG A 228 48.24 11.38 41.87
N THR A 229 48.39 10.32 41.09
CA THR A 229 47.40 9.25 40.92
C THR A 229 47.74 8.10 41.88
N ARG A 230 46.81 7.61 42.70
CA ARG A 230 46.94 6.29 43.34
C ARG A 230 46.45 5.18 42.42
#